data_AF-A0AA42PDF0-F1
#
_entry.id   AF-A0AA42PDF0-F1
#
_cell.length_a   1.000
_cell.length_b   1.000
_cell.length_c   1.000
_cell.angle_alpha   90.00
_cell.angle_beta   90.00
_cell.angle_gamma   90.00
#
_symmetry.space_group_name_H-M   'P 1'
#
loop_
_entity.id
_entity.type
_entity.pdbx_description
1 polymer ?
#
loop_
_entity_poly.entity_id
_entity_poly.type
_entity_poly.pdbx_seq_one_letter_code
_entity_poly.pdbx_strand_id
1 'polypeptide(L)'
;MNASLATAATAANAATATPPHSLPTLAGRPGNVPMTRVSLAYIEPRFKLYLRFGEPARTLRLDRWRRCAVFLPRMVFCRIRWQANDYGTIRWQLMVMQAATPLDDMQRIPGVRPGARLLLHAEGENAVRAVLERIDGIEGQGIAAIDVSPAYWRTLGNRLAARLALPEYTAERHAAWLAGKALP
;
A
#
# COMPACT_ATOMS: atom_id res chain seq x y z
N MET A 1 -20.60 85.36 0.33
CA MET A 1 -21.70 84.65 1.00
C MET A 1 -22.11 83.47 0.13
N ASN A 2 -21.71 82.26 0.52
CA ASN A 2 -22.55 81.05 0.55
C ASN A 2 -21.66 79.84 0.80
N ALA A 3 -21.88 79.27 1.99
CA ALA A 3 -21.31 78.03 2.46
C ALA A 3 -21.85 76.85 1.68
N SER A 4 -21.04 75.80 1.53
CA SER A 4 -21.52 74.42 1.62
C SER A 4 -20.36 73.43 1.73
N LEU A 5 -20.37 72.78 2.89
CA LEU A 5 -20.07 71.36 3.14
C LEU A 5 -18.61 70.88 3.07
N ALA A 6 -18.10 70.63 4.27
CA ALA A 6 -16.92 69.85 4.57
C ALA A 6 -17.13 68.37 4.25
N THR A 7 -16.12 67.74 3.64
CA THR A 7 -16.05 66.28 3.47
C THR A 7 -14.75 65.79 4.09
N ALA A 8 -14.88 64.91 5.07
CA ALA A 8 -13.80 64.36 5.87
C ALA A 8 -13.09 63.18 5.18
N ALA A 9 -11.77 63.21 5.27
CA ALA A 9 -10.81 62.12 5.54
C ALA A 9 -11.12 60.66 5.14
N THR A 10 -10.30 60.19 4.19
CA THR A 10 -9.48 58.95 4.20
C THR A 10 -9.92 57.72 5.00
N ALA A 11 -10.00 56.57 4.32
CA ALA A 11 -9.30 55.34 4.73
C ALA A 11 -9.13 54.38 3.53
N ALA A 12 -7.87 54.01 3.28
CA ALA A 12 -7.47 53.01 2.31
C ALA A 12 -7.68 51.60 2.86
N ASN A 13 -8.46 50.76 2.16
CA ASN A 13 -8.54 49.34 2.45
C ASN A 13 -7.50 48.58 1.63
N ALA A 14 -6.39 48.23 2.28
CA ALA A 14 -5.35 47.36 1.74
C ALA A 14 -5.84 45.91 1.70
N ALA A 15 -5.87 45.34 0.50
CA ALA A 15 -6.11 43.92 0.27
C ALA A 15 -4.86 43.12 0.66
N THR A 16 -4.92 42.35 1.75
CA THR A 16 -3.96 41.28 2.03
C THR A 16 -4.34 40.04 1.23
N ALA A 17 -3.79 39.92 0.03
CA ALA A 17 -3.74 38.68 -0.72
C ALA A 17 -2.60 37.80 -0.17
N THR A 18 -2.95 36.71 0.49
CA THR A 18 -2.03 35.67 0.96
C THR A 18 -1.46 34.91 -0.26
N PRO A 19 -0.14 34.81 -0.44
CA PRO A 19 0.42 34.00 -1.52
C PRO A 19 0.19 32.50 -1.21
N PRO A 20 -0.16 31.65 -2.20
CA PRO A 20 -0.28 30.23 -1.98
C PRO A 20 1.11 29.64 -1.69
N HIS A 21 1.25 29.04 -0.51
CA HIS A 21 2.42 28.26 -0.13
C HIS A 21 2.61 27.12 -1.14
N SER A 22 3.60 27.29 -2.01
CA SER A 22 4.05 26.26 -2.92
C SER A 22 4.81 25.21 -2.10
N LEU A 23 4.21 24.04 -1.89
CA LEU A 23 4.94 22.89 -1.36
C LEU A 23 6.06 22.54 -2.36
N PRO A 24 7.32 22.41 -1.93
CA PRO A 24 8.36 21.98 -2.84
C PRO A 24 8.10 20.52 -3.22
N THR A 25 7.65 20.32 -4.46
CA THR A 25 7.77 19.04 -5.15
C THR A 25 9.26 18.70 -5.14
N LEU A 26 9.67 17.72 -4.33
CA LEU A 26 11.00 17.15 -4.39
C LEU A 26 11.09 16.32 -5.68
N ALA A 27 11.20 17.02 -6.82
CA ALA A 27 11.50 16.44 -8.10
C ALA A 27 12.87 15.76 -8.02
N GLY A 28 12.86 14.48 -8.40
CA GLY A 28 13.99 13.63 -8.78
C GLY A 28 15.39 14.00 -8.29
N ARG A 29 15.91 13.22 -7.33
CA ARG A 29 17.33 12.91 -7.33
C ARG A 29 17.54 11.80 -8.38
N PRO A 30 18.16 12.07 -9.54
CA PRO A 30 18.45 11.03 -10.52
C PRO A 30 19.54 10.14 -9.93
N GLY A 31 19.20 8.89 -9.65
CA GLY A 31 20.13 7.89 -9.11
C GLY A 31 19.56 6.98 -8.02
N ASN A 32 18.42 7.31 -7.41
CA ASN A 32 17.78 6.41 -6.44
C ASN A 32 16.52 5.80 -7.07
N VAL A 33 16.63 4.54 -7.53
CA VAL A 33 15.48 3.73 -7.92
C VAL A 33 14.44 3.84 -6.79
N PRO A 34 13.20 4.30 -7.05
CA PRO A 34 12.27 4.60 -5.97
C PRO A 34 11.85 3.30 -5.28
N MET A 35 12.46 3.06 -4.13
CA MET A 35 12.12 1.93 -3.29
C MET A 35 10.75 2.16 -2.65
N THR A 36 9.95 1.11 -2.58
CA THR A 36 8.65 1.16 -1.91
C THR A 36 8.87 0.96 -0.41
N ARG A 37 8.45 1.94 0.38
CA ARG A 37 8.52 1.90 1.85
C ARG A 37 7.18 1.49 2.42
N VAL A 38 7.16 0.41 3.19
CA VAL A 38 5.96 -0.17 3.81
C VAL A 38 6.07 -0.05 5.31
N SER A 39 5.12 0.64 5.91
CA SER A 39 5.04 0.85 7.35
C SER A 39 4.45 -0.39 8.03
N LEU A 40 5.10 -0.80 9.11
CA LEU A 40 4.74 -1.90 9.99
C LEU A 40 4.64 -1.36 11.41
N ALA A 41 3.71 -1.89 12.21
CA ALA A 41 3.55 -1.46 13.59
C ALA A 41 2.93 -2.55 14.45
N TYR A 42 3.31 -2.59 15.72
CA TYR A 42 2.90 -3.58 16.70
C TYR A 42 2.60 -2.86 18.01
N ILE A 43 1.33 -2.86 18.43
CA ILE A 43 0.85 -2.18 19.64
C ILE A 43 -0.09 -3.15 20.36
N GLU A 44 0.43 -3.84 21.35
CA GLU A 44 -0.32 -4.85 22.07
C GLU A 44 -1.32 -4.20 23.04
N PRO A 45 -2.49 -4.82 23.24
CA PRO A 45 -3.06 -5.97 22.50
C PRO A 45 -3.91 -5.54 21.29
N ARG A 46 -3.88 -4.26 20.89
CA ARG A 46 -4.94 -3.64 20.06
C ARG A 46 -4.65 -3.57 18.57
N PHE A 47 -3.39 -3.57 18.14
CA PHE A 47 -3.05 -3.30 16.74
C PHE A 47 -1.81 -4.05 16.27
N LYS A 48 -1.93 -4.75 15.16
CA LYS A 48 -0.84 -5.48 14.50
C LYS A 48 -0.84 -5.17 13.02
N LEU A 49 0.29 -4.71 12.50
CA LEU A 49 0.52 -4.44 11.09
C LEU A 49 1.88 -5.03 10.72
N TYR A 50 1.85 -6.18 10.06
CA TYR A 50 3.02 -7.00 9.77
C TYR A 50 2.99 -7.56 8.35
N LEU A 51 4.10 -8.15 7.92
CA LEU A 51 4.19 -8.84 6.63
C LEU A 51 3.95 -10.34 6.83
N ARG A 52 3.05 -10.93 6.04
CA ARG A 52 2.88 -12.40 5.99
C ARG A 52 3.94 -13.05 5.12
N PHE A 53 4.32 -12.40 4.04
CA PHE A 53 5.45 -12.76 3.18
C PHE A 53 5.96 -11.52 2.44
N GLY A 54 7.14 -11.66 1.86
CA GLY A 54 7.84 -10.59 1.15
C GLY A 54 9.22 -10.39 1.74
N GLU A 55 10.22 -10.26 0.88
CA GLU A 55 11.61 -10.05 1.27
C GLU A 55 11.98 -8.57 1.17
N PRO A 56 12.04 -7.85 2.30
CA PRO A 56 12.47 -6.47 2.28
C PRO A 56 13.98 -6.41 2.04
N ALA A 57 14.40 -5.57 1.10
CA ALA A 57 15.83 -5.28 0.89
C ALA A 57 16.47 -4.66 2.13
N ARG A 58 15.69 -3.85 2.89
CA ARG A 58 16.13 -3.26 4.16
C ARG A 58 14.95 -3.14 5.11
N THR A 59 15.20 -3.33 6.41
CA THR A 59 14.23 -3.02 7.47
C THR A 59 14.79 -1.90 8.34
N LEU A 60 14.07 -0.79 8.39
CA LEU A 60 14.41 0.38 9.20
C LEU A 60 13.54 0.40 10.46
N ARG A 61 14.15 0.41 11.64
CA ARG A 61 13.41 0.62 12.89
C ARG A 61 13.16 2.11 13.08
N LEU A 62 11.89 2.51 13.17
CA LEU A 62 11.52 3.91 13.35
C LEU A 62 11.41 4.25 14.84
N ASP A 63 10.74 3.38 15.60
CA ASP A 63 10.65 3.49 17.05
C ASP A 63 10.56 2.07 17.68
N ARG A 64 10.14 1.97 18.94
CA ARG A 64 10.02 0.68 19.62
C ARG A 64 8.91 -0.22 19.07
N TRP A 65 7.89 0.37 18.46
CA TRP A 65 6.65 -0.29 18.01
C TRP A 65 6.45 -0.23 16.49
N ARG A 66 7.15 0.65 15.78
CA ARG A 66 7.02 0.90 14.35
C ARG A 66 8.32 0.57 13.62
N ARG A 67 8.17 -0.11 12.49
CA ARG A 67 9.26 -0.46 11.58
C ARG A 67 8.85 -0.11 10.15
N CYS A 68 9.82 0.04 9.27
CA CYS A 68 9.59 0.27 7.86
C CYS A 68 10.37 -0.77 7.05
N ALA A 69 9.63 -1.58 6.29
CA ALA A 69 10.19 -2.50 5.32
C ALA A 69 10.37 -1.78 3.99
N VAL A 70 11.56 -1.87 3.40
CA VAL A 70 11.92 -1.22 2.14
C VAL A 70 12.07 -2.29 1.07
N PHE A 71 11.28 -2.17 0.01
CA PHE A 71 11.23 -3.11 -1.10
C PHE A 71 11.82 -2.49 -2.37
N LEU A 72 12.53 -3.33 -3.12
CA LEU A 72 12.89 -3.01 -4.51
C LEU A 72 11.63 -2.96 -5.37
N PRO A 73 11.64 -2.23 -6.49
CA PRO A 73 10.50 -2.23 -7.41
C PRO A 73 10.19 -3.64 -7.93
N ARG A 74 8.93 -3.85 -8.32
CA ARG A 74 8.38 -5.12 -8.81
C ARG A 74 8.34 -6.28 -7.81
N MET A 75 8.90 -6.12 -6.60
CA MET A 75 8.81 -7.11 -5.53
C MET A 75 7.37 -7.24 -5.03
N VAL A 76 6.90 -8.48 -4.87
CA VAL A 76 5.57 -8.78 -4.33
C VAL A 76 5.69 -9.00 -2.83
N PHE A 77 4.75 -8.48 -2.05
CA PHE A 77 4.68 -8.67 -0.61
C PHE A 77 3.23 -8.67 -0.12
N CYS A 78 3.00 -9.34 1.00
CA CYS A 78 1.70 -9.41 1.64
C CYS A 78 1.76 -8.75 3.01
N ARG A 79 0.88 -7.77 3.23
CA ARG A 79 0.74 -7.06 4.50
C ARG A 79 -0.60 -7.40 5.13
N ILE A 80 -0.57 -7.76 6.42
CA ILE A 80 -1.77 -8.01 7.23
C ILE A 80 -1.90 -6.89 8.25
N ARG A 81 -3.09 -6.31 8.30
CA ARG A 81 -3.54 -5.37 9.32
C ARG A 81 -4.60 -6.07 10.16
N TRP A 82 -4.32 -6.22 11.45
CA TRP A 82 -5.27 -6.69 12.44
C TRP A 82 -5.43 -5.63 13.53
N GLN A 83 -6.66 -5.39 13.94
CA GLN A 83 -7.00 -4.42 14.98
C GLN A 83 -8.14 -4.98 15.81
N ALA A 84 -8.02 -4.85 17.12
CA ALA A 84 -9.05 -5.22 18.09
C ALA A 84 -9.34 -4.08 19.06
N ASN A 85 -10.57 -4.06 19.56
CA ASN A 85 -10.97 -3.29 20.72
C ASN A 85 -11.23 -4.24 21.89
N ASP A 86 -11.79 -3.71 22.98
CA ASP A 86 -12.07 -4.49 24.19
C ASP A 86 -13.19 -5.54 23.99
N TYR A 87 -13.89 -5.51 22.84
CA TYR A 87 -14.95 -6.44 22.45
C TYR A 87 -14.52 -7.46 21.37
N GLY A 88 -13.27 -7.40 20.91
CA GLY A 88 -12.72 -8.34 19.92
C GLY A 88 -12.18 -7.67 18.65
N THR A 89 -12.04 -8.45 17.59
CA THR A 89 -11.45 -7.99 16.32
C THR A 89 -12.40 -7.01 15.63
N ILE A 90 -11.95 -5.77 15.45
CA ILE A 90 -12.71 -4.73 14.73
C ILE A 90 -12.33 -4.64 13.27
N ARG A 91 -11.08 -5.01 12.92
CA ARG A 91 -10.62 -5.00 11.55
C ARG A 91 -9.58 -6.06 11.32
N TRP A 92 -9.80 -6.89 10.32
CA TRP A 92 -8.81 -7.81 9.81
C TRP A 92 -8.75 -7.68 8.30
N GLN A 93 -7.58 -7.31 7.79
CA GLN A 93 -7.37 -6.97 6.41
C GLN A 93 -6.05 -7.57 5.94
N LEU A 94 -6.07 -8.18 4.76
CA LEU A 94 -4.92 -8.72 4.06
C LEU A 94 -4.81 -8.03 2.71
N MET A 95 -3.61 -7.58 2.38
CA MET A 95 -3.32 -6.94 1.10
C MET A 95 -2.06 -7.55 0.49
N VAL A 96 -2.20 -8.12 -0.71
CA VAL A 96 -1.06 -8.51 -1.55
C VAL A 96 -0.80 -7.37 -2.52
N MET A 97 0.42 -6.89 -2.53
CA MET A 97 0.84 -5.71 -3.26
C MET A 97 2.14 -5.98 -4.01
N GLN A 98 2.34 -5.22 -5.07
CA GLN A 98 3.61 -5.17 -5.78
C GLN A 98 4.21 -3.78 -5.63
N ALA A 99 5.48 -3.71 -5.24
CA ALA A 99 6.26 -2.48 -5.19
C ALA A 99 6.28 -1.84 -6.58
N ALA A 100 5.83 -0.59 -6.68
CA ALA A 100 5.64 0.06 -7.96
C ALA A 100 6.94 0.71 -8.47
N THR A 101 7.08 0.76 -9.79
CA THR A 101 8.02 1.63 -10.49
C THR A 101 7.35 2.99 -10.79
N PRO A 102 8.09 4.07 -11.10
CA PRO A 102 7.50 5.38 -11.44
C PRO A 102 6.44 5.36 -12.54
N LEU A 103 6.51 4.38 -13.43
CA LEU A 103 5.68 4.25 -14.63
C LEU A 103 4.46 3.35 -14.41
N ASP A 104 4.36 2.67 -13.26
CA ASP A 104 3.23 1.79 -12.97
C ASP A 104 2.02 2.58 -12.45
N ASP A 105 0.81 2.05 -12.70
CA ASP A 105 -0.40 2.54 -12.03
C ASP A 105 -0.32 2.28 -10.51
N MET A 106 -0.11 3.35 -9.75
CA MET A 106 0.09 3.29 -8.29
C MET A 106 -1.20 3.59 -7.54
N GLN A 107 -1.58 2.71 -6.62
CA GLN A 107 -2.61 3.00 -5.64
C GLN A 107 -2.00 3.60 -4.38
N ARG A 108 -2.60 4.68 -3.88
CA ARG A 108 -2.25 5.26 -2.57
C ARG A 108 -2.80 4.37 -1.47
N ILE A 109 -1.89 3.72 -0.75
CA ILE A 109 -2.22 2.81 0.35
C ILE A 109 -1.65 3.39 1.65
N PRO A 110 -2.44 3.52 2.72
CA PRO A 110 -1.95 4.05 3.99
C PRO A 110 -0.73 3.28 4.51
N GLY A 111 0.33 4.01 4.82
CA GLY A 111 1.60 3.46 5.28
C GLY A 111 2.50 2.90 4.16
N VAL A 112 2.12 3.00 2.88
CA VAL A 112 2.97 2.63 1.75
C VAL A 112 3.33 3.89 0.95
N ARG A 113 4.63 4.15 0.77
CA ARG A 113 5.14 5.33 0.03
C ARG A 113 6.15 4.90 -1.03
N PRO A 114 6.10 5.42 -2.27
CA PRO A 114 5.12 6.39 -2.78
C PRO A 114 3.71 5.83 -3.00
N GLY A 115 3.58 4.50 -3.01
CA GLY A 115 2.35 3.75 -3.24
C GLY A 115 2.72 2.32 -3.66
N ALA A 116 1.75 1.52 -4.04
CA ALA A 116 2.00 0.19 -4.60
C ALA A 116 0.88 -0.21 -5.54
N ARG A 117 1.16 -1.19 -6.40
CA ARG A 117 0.13 -1.82 -7.23
C ARG A 117 -0.60 -2.85 -6.39
N LEU A 118 -1.88 -2.61 -6.10
CA LEU A 118 -2.71 -3.55 -5.36
C LEU A 118 -3.05 -4.75 -6.24
N LEU A 119 -2.74 -5.96 -5.78
CA LEU A 119 -3.03 -7.20 -6.49
C LEU A 119 -4.24 -7.90 -5.90
N LEU A 120 -4.30 -7.99 -4.57
CA LEU A 120 -5.40 -8.61 -3.84
C LEU A 120 -5.69 -7.80 -2.58
N HIS A 121 -6.96 -7.64 -2.29
CA HIS A 121 -7.45 -7.07 -1.04
C HIS A 121 -8.55 -7.97 -0.49
N ALA A 122 -8.37 -8.41 0.76
CA ALA A 122 -9.35 -9.14 1.52
C ALA A 122 -9.59 -8.41 2.84
N GLU A 123 -10.85 -8.28 3.24
CA GLU A 123 -11.26 -7.68 4.49
C GLU A 123 -12.35 -8.52 5.15
N GLY A 124 -12.26 -8.68 6.46
CA GLY A 124 -13.12 -9.55 7.24
C GLY A 124 -12.57 -10.98 7.40
N GLU A 125 -13.08 -11.67 8.41
CA GLU A 125 -12.57 -12.95 8.88
C GLU A 125 -12.60 -14.04 7.80
N ASN A 126 -13.76 -14.28 7.19
CA ASN A 126 -13.93 -15.34 6.18
C ASN A 126 -13.04 -15.11 4.95
N ALA A 127 -12.99 -13.87 4.45
CA ALA A 127 -12.21 -13.53 3.27
C ALA A 127 -10.70 -13.63 3.53
N VAL A 128 -10.24 -13.11 4.66
CA VAL A 128 -8.82 -13.20 5.02
C VAL A 128 -8.41 -14.65 5.27
N ARG A 129 -9.23 -15.44 5.97
CA ARG A 129 -8.96 -16.86 6.21
C ARG A 129 -8.90 -17.65 4.91
N ALA A 130 -9.87 -17.46 4.00
CA ALA A 130 -9.87 -18.14 2.71
C ALA A 130 -8.63 -17.81 1.87
N VAL A 131 -8.11 -16.58 1.94
CA VAL A 131 -6.86 -16.21 1.25
C VAL A 131 -5.64 -16.81 1.94
N LEU A 132 -5.60 -16.84 3.28
CA LEU A 132 -4.52 -17.49 4.03
C LEU A 132 -4.45 -18.98 3.72
N GLU A 133 -5.57 -19.68 3.69
CA GLU A 133 -5.64 -21.10 3.29
C GLU A 133 -5.08 -21.32 1.88
N ARG A 134 -5.32 -20.40 0.95
CA ARG A 134 -4.73 -20.48 -0.41
C ARG A 134 -3.24 -20.23 -0.40
N ILE A 135 -2.76 -19.29 0.42
CA ILE A 135 -1.32 -19.07 0.59
C ILE A 135 -0.67 -20.32 1.17
N ASP A 136 -1.24 -20.90 2.23
CA ASP A 136 -0.71 -22.07 2.90
C ASP A 136 -0.72 -23.30 1.96
N GLY A 137 -1.75 -23.46 1.12
CA GLY A 137 -1.80 -24.50 0.08
C GLY A 137 -0.78 -24.34 -1.05
N ILE A 138 -0.31 -23.11 -1.31
CA ILE A 138 0.77 -22.83 -2.26
C ILE A 138 2.13 -23.13 -1.61
N GLU A 139 2.33 -22.65 -0.39
CA GLU A 139 3.55 -22.91 0.38
C GLU A 139 3.73 -24.41 0.65
N GLY A 140 2.63 -25.15 0.85
CA GLY A 140 2.64 -26.62 0.98
C GLY A 140 3.08 -27.37 -0.28
N GLN A 141 3.01 -26.75 -1.46
CA GLN A 141 3.59 -27.29 -2.70
C GLN A 141 5.09 -26.97 -2.84
N GLY A 142 5.70 -26.30 -1.86
CA GLY A 142 7.10 -25.86 -1.90
C GLY A 142 7.32 -24.58 -2.72
N ILE A 143 6.24 -23.88 -3.11
CA ILE A 143 6.32 -22.63 -3.86
C ILE A 143 6.25 -21.47 -2.88
N ALA A 144 7.28 -20.62 -2.86
CA ALA A 144 7.24 -19.43 -2.02
C ALA A 144 6.18 -18.45 -2.53
N ALA A 145 5.33 -17.92 -1.64
CA ALA A 145 4.25 -17.01 -2.02
C ALA A 145 4.73 -15.72 -2.72
N ILE A 146 5.99 -15.34 -2.50
CA ILE A 146 6.66 -14.22 -3.18
C ILE A 146 6.90 -14.49 -4.69
N ASP A 147 7.08 -15.74 -5.08
CA ASP A 147 7.35 -16.17 -6.45
C ASP A 147 6.08 -16.50 -7.24
N VAL A 148 4.92 -16.37 -6.61
CA VAL A 148 3.64 -16.56 -7.27
C VAL A 148 3.38 -15.42 -8.27
N SER A 149 2.82 -15.77 -9.43
CA SER A 149 2.49 -14.81 -10.47
C SER A 149 1.63 -13.64 -9.96
N PRO A 150 2.00 -12.37 -10.22
CA PRO A 150 1.14 -11.22 -9.92
C PRO A 150 -0.23 -11.28 -10.60
N ALA A 151 -0.34 -11.94 -11.74
CA ALA A 151 -1.61 -12.14 -12.44
C ALA A 151 -2.53 -13.11 -11.68
N TYR A 152 -1.97 -14.15 -11.05
CA TYR A 152 -2.74 -15.06 -10.20
C TYR A 152 -3.35 -14.31 -9.00
N TRP A 153 -2.56 -13.48 -8.31
CA TRP A 153 -3.05 -12.69 -7.19
C TRP A 153 -4.22 -11.78 -7.58
N ARG A 154 -4.17 -11.15 -8.77
CA ARG A 154 -5.29 -10.35 -9.30
C ARG A 154 -6.52 -11.20 -9.57
N THR A 155 -6.37 -12.35 -10.22
CA THR A 155 -7.49 -13.27 -10.48
C THR A 155 -8.12 -13.76 -9.18
N LEU A 156 -7.30 -14.10 -8.18
CA LEU A 156 -7.75 -14.50 -6.86
C LEU A 156 -8.54 -13.37 -6.19
N GLY A 157 -8.02 -12.13 -6.21
CA GLY A 157 -8.71 -10.96 -5.67
C GLY A 157 -10.04 -10.65 -6.37
N ASN A 158 -10.07 -10.73 -7.70
CA ASN A 158 -11.28 -10.51 -8.48
C ASN A 158 -12.35 -11.56 -8.17
N ARG A 159 -11.96 -12.84 -8.05
CA ARG A 159 -12.89 -13.93 -7.69
C ARG A 159 -13.39 -13.81 -6.26
N LEU A 160 -12.53 -13.40 -5.33
CA LEU A 160 -12.90 -13.14 -3.95
C LEU A 160 -13.96 -12.03 -3.87
N ALA A 161 -13.76 -10.92 -4.59
CA ALA A 161 -14.72 -9.82 -4.65
C ALA A 161 -16.05 -10.26 -5.29
N ALA A 162 -16.00 -11.12 -6.31
CA ALA A 162 -17.17 -11.70 -6.96
C ALA A 162 -17.81 -12.87 -6.18
N ARG A 163 -17.28 -13.25 -5.01
CA ARG A 163 -17.72 -14.42 -4.21
C ARG A 163 -17.77 -15.74 -5.00
N LEU A 164 -16.84 -15.90 -5.94
CA LEU A 164 -16.67 -17.12 -6.72
C LEU A 164 -15.66 -18.05 -6.07
N ALA A 165 -15.69 -19.33 -6.49
CA ALA A 165 -14.70 -20.32 -6.08
C ALA A 165 -13.28 -19.81 -6.35
N LEU A 166 -12.42 -19.88 -5.33
CA LEU A 166 -11.04 -19.40 -5.40
C LEU A 166 -10.20 -20.37 -6.26
N PRO A 167 -9.45 -19.87 -7.25
CA PRO A 167 -8.67 -20.72 -8.12
C PRO A 167 -7.48 -21.31 -7.37
N GLU A 168 -7.22 -22.59 -7.59
CA GLU A 168 -5.97 -23.22 -7.16
C GLU A 168 -4.79 -22.73 -7.99
N TYR A 169 -3.61 -22.77 -7.38
CA TYR A 169 -2.35 -22.47 -8.03
C TYR A 169 -1.53 -23.75 -8.04
N THR A 170 -1.24 -24.24 -9.24
CA THR A 170 -0.57 -25.50 -9.48
C THR A 170 0.89 -25.29 -9.86
N ALA A 171 1.73 -26.30 -9.64
CA ALA A 171 3.13 -26.30 -10.07
C ALA A 171 3.29 -26.05 -11.59
N GLU A 172 2.40 -26.61 -12.43
CA GLU A 172 2.41 -26.39 -13.88
C GLU A 172 2.23 -24.91 -14.24
N ARG A 173 1.26 -24.24 -13.59
CA ARG A 173 1.04 -22.81 -13.79
C ARG A 173 2.24 -22.00 -13.33
N HIS A 174 2.91 -22.41 -12.25
CA HIS A 174 4.12 -21.76 -11.77
C HIS A 174 5.28 -21.91 -12.76
N ALA A 175 5.49 -23.11 -13.30
CA ALA A 175 6.51 -23.37 -14.31
C ALA A 175 6.26 -22.54 -15.60
N ALA A 176 5.01 -22.46 -16.07
CA ALA A 176 4.66 -21.64 -17.22
C ALA A 176 4.94 -20.14 -16.97
N TRP A 177 4.67 -19.65 -15.76
CA TRP A 177 5.00 -18.28 -15.38
C TRP A 177 6.52 -18.05 -15.31
N LEU A 178 7.29 -19.00 -14.76
CA LEU A 178 8.75 -18.92 -14.72
C LEU A 178 9.34 -18.86 -16.12
N ALA A 179 8.85 -19.72 -17.03
CA ALA A 179 9.25 -19.71 -18.44
C ALA A 179 8.92 -18.36 -19.11
N GLY A 180 7.72 -17.82 -18.87
CA GLY A 180 7.32 -16.50 -19.40
C GLY A 180 8.15 -15.34 -18.86
N LYS A 181 8.71 -15.45 -17.64
CA LYS A 181 9.63 -14.46 -17.06
C LYS A 181 11.03 -14.50 -17.69
N ALA A 182 11.44 -15.66 -18.22
CA ALA A 182 12.74 -15.85 -18.84
C ALA A 182 12.78 -15.40 -20.32
N LEU A 183 11.61 -15.11 -20.91
CA LEU A 183 11.51 -14.55 -22.24
C LEU A 183 11.85 -13.04 -22.20
N PRO A 184 12.73 -12.55 -23.09
CA PRO A 184 13.21 -11.16 -23.13
C PRO A 184 12.13 -10.16 -23.55
#